data_AF-A0A931A8H3-F1
#
_entry.id   AF-A0A931A8H3-F1
#
_cell.length_a   1.000
_cell.length_b   1.000
_cell.length_c   1.000
_cell.angle_alpha   90.00
_cell.angle_beta   90.00
_cell.angle_gamma   90.00
#
_symmetry.space_group_name_H-M   'P 1'
#
loop_
_entity.id
_entity.type
_entity.pdbx_description
1 polymer ?
#
loop_
_entity_poly.entity_id
_entity_poly.type
_entity_poly.pdbx_seq_one_letter_code
_entity_poly.pdbx_strand_id
1 'polypeptide(L)'
;MSTTTFDTAVTQARDLLRWHSPLRTELWAARLTADLEPDQVRPFLGRLTQDGSPEARLTLAALAAVNQPAEAAITTPAEPDSQPAIATPTEPGGRPADTTPAEPGGRPADTTPAEPGGRPAGGTTADGRLAEAGGTAPVGGGEVDAGVRPYTVAGSGMAATLAGWVRRMGRVRCEGAWYGKADPYGEQTLAVLSFRYENGKEPHILVVGIDQPNGGLAVDALVEEVKFLDDLGLRAADPGVVGGRILDAFELGDQIMGAMVADTLPAVRALAIARAYAVPGLVRGAADDTAARFDDLPDLPGAREAFEKLTEFVGDRPLWWSPGRVSQFFTSWLPREAILTDEAIAAMPAVVRAWSRFSGDHPAVRRQIDEDAPRLPALMADDSLPSLAKRIAQNRL
;
A
#
# COMPACT_ATOMS: atom_id res chain seq x y z
N MET A 1 9.25 5.62 35.41
CA MET A 1 9.77 6.62 34.45
C MET A 1 10.96 7.33 35.07
N SER A 2 12.14 7.27 34.45
CA SER A 2 13.30 8.01 34.98
C SER A 2 13.09 9.52 34.76
N THR A 3 13.42 10.33 35.77
CA THR A 3 13.39 11.80 35.68
C THR A 3 14.17 12.30 34.45
N THR A 4 15.19 11.55 34.03
CA THR A 4 16.08 11.84 32.90
C THR A 4 15.37 11.91 31.54
N THR A 5 14.38 11.05 31.26
CA THR A 5 13.70 11.03 29.94
C THR A 5 12.89 12.30 29.72
N PHE A 6 12.15 12.74 30.75
CA PHE A 6 11.38 13.98 30.69
C PHE A 6 12.28 15.21 30.55
N ASP A 7 13.31 15.33 31.39
CA ASP A 7 14.20 16.49 31.37
C ASP A 7 14.96 16.58 30.02
N THR A 8 15.32 15.43 29.44
CA THR A 8 15.89 15.35 28.08
C THR A 8 14.90 15.82 27.03
N ALA A 9 13.66 15.33 27.07
CA ALA A 9 12.63 15.73 26.11
C ALA A 9 12.33 17.24 26.17
N VAL A 10 12.21 17.82 27.36
CA VAL A 10 12.00 19.26 27.55
C VAL A 10 13.19 20.07 27.04
N THR A 11 14.42 19.61 27.29
CA THR A 11 15.63 20.27 26.79
C THR A 11 15.70 20.25 25.26
N GLN A 12 15.42 19.11 24.63
CA GLN A 12 15.41 18.99 23.18
C GLN A 12 14.29 19.81 22.53
N ALA A 13 13.10 19.87 23.15
CA ALA A 13 11.99 20.69 22.69
C ALA A 13 12.35 22.19 22.63
N ARG A 14 13.18 22.67 23.56
CA ARG A 14 13.68 24.05 23.52
C ARG A 14 14.50 24.36 22.28
N ASP A 15 15.35 23.44 21.84
CA ASP A 15 16.15 23.60 20.63
C ASP A 15 15.26 23.57 19.37
N LEU A 16 14.24 22.70 19.37
CA LEU A 16 13.26 22.62 18.28
C LEU A 16 12.44 23.91 18.12
N LEU A 17 12.06 24.55 19.23
CA LEU A 17 11.42 25.87 19.21
C LEU A 17 12.28 26.93 18.52
N ARG A 18 13.61 26.79 18.52
CA ARG A 18 14.54 27.72 17.86
C ARG A 18 14.71 27.43 16.37
N TRP A 19 14.62 26.17 15.95
CA TRP A 19 14.83 25.78 14.55
C TRP A 19 13.60 25.93 13.66
N HIS A 20 12.39 25.93 14.23
CA HIS A 20 11.14 26.17 13.50
C HIS A 20 10.87 25.18 12.33
N SER A 21 11.34 23.93 12.44
CA SER A 21 11.13 22.87 11.44
C SER A 21 10.11 21.84 11.92
N PRO A 22 8.88 21.82 11.37
CA PRO A 22 7.91 20.77 11.64
C PRO A 22 8.46 19.37 11.43
N LEU A 23 9.19 19.11 10.33
CA LEU A 23 9.67 17.76 10.03
C LEU A 23 10.63 17.25 11.09
N ARG A 24 11.56 18.11 11.51
CA ARG A 24 12.54 17.76 12.53
C ARG A 24 11.88 17.52 13.88
N THR A 25 10.85 18.30 14.22
CA THR A 25 10.07 18.11 15.44
C THR A 25 9.26 16.82 15.42
N GLU A 26 8.65 16.47 14.28
CA GLU A 26 7.90 15.23 14.14
C GLU A 26 8.81 13.99 14.18
N LEU A 27 9.97 14.02 13.50
CA LEU A 27 10.97 12.94 13.58
C LEU A 27 11.48 12.74 15.01
N TRP A 28 11.69 13.84 15.75
CA TRP A 28 12.03 13.76 17.17
C TRP A 28 10.91 13.14 18.01
N ALA A 29 9.64 13.53 17.77
CA ALA A 29 8.50 12.97 18.48
C ALA A 29 8.27 11.48 18.17
N ALA A 30 8.55 11.04 16.94
CA ALA A 30 8.49 9.63 16.56
C ALA A 30 9.52 8.79 17.33
N ARG A 31 10.76 9.27 17.45
CA ARG A 31 11.79 8.64 18.30
C ARG A 31 11.38 8.59 19.76
N LEU A 32 10.87 9.70 20.29
CA LEU A 32 10.38 9.75 21.66
C LEU A 32 9.23 8.75 21.89
N THR A 33 8.37 8.53 20.90
CA THR A 33 7.30 7.51 20.97
C THR A 33 7.90 6.10 21.02
N ALA A 34 8.97 5.83 20.26
CA ALA A 34 9.65 4.53 20.25
C ALA A 34 10.42 4.24 21.55
N ASP A 35 10.98 5.26 22.19
CA ASP A 35 11.75 5.14 23.43
C ASP A 35 10.86 5.00 24.69
N LEU A 36 9.56 5.26 24.57
CA LEU A 36 8.62 5.19 25.69
C LEU A 36 7.98 3.80 25.80
N GLU A 37 8.25 3.12 26.91
CA GLU A 37 7.55 1.87 27.25
C GLU A 37 6.05 2.12 27.50
N PRO A 38 5.16 1.15 27.22
CA PRO A 38 3.72 1.33 27.36
C PRO A 38 3.25 1.82 28.74
N ASP A 39 3.90 1.38 29.82
CA ASP A 39 3.59 1.78 31.20
C ASP A 39 4.09 3.20 31.54
N GLN A 40 5.00 3.75 30.74
CA GLN A 40 5.58 5.09 30.91
C GLN A 40 4.77 6.19 30.20
N VAL A 41 4.00 5.84 29.18
CA VAL A 41 3.26 6.80 28.33
C VAL A 41 2.35 7.72 29.16
N ARG A 42 1.46 7.15 29.98
CA ARG A 42 0.50 7.96 30.76
C ARG A 42 1.19 8.86 31.80
N PRO A 43 2.13 8.35 32.64
CA PRO A 43 2.90 9.21 33.54
C PRO A 43 3.64 10.34 32.82
N PHE A 44 4.25 10.05 31.67
CA PHE A 44 4.99 11.03 30.88
C PHE A 44 4.09 12.17 30.38
N LEU A 45 2.96 11.83 29.77
CA LEU A 45 1.97 12.80 29.28
C LEU A 45 1.33 13.60 30.42
N GLY A 46 1.08 12.97 31.56
CA GLY A 46 0.57 13.64 32.76
C GLY A 46 1.55 14.70 33.27
N ARG A 47 2.85 14.38 33.31
CA ARG A 47 3.89 15.32 33.73
C ARG A 47 4.04 16.50 32.76
N LEU A 48 3.97 16.27 31.44
CA LEU A 48 4.00 17.35 30.44
C LEU A 48 2.81 18.29 30.58
N THR A 49 1.61 17.74 30.80
CA THR A 49 0.39 18.52 31.02
C THR A 49 0.49 19.39 32.26
N GLN A 50 1.06 18.87 33.35
CA GLN A 50 1.26 19.60 34.61
C GLN A 50 2.31 20.71 34.50
N ASP A 51 3.39 20.45 33.74
CA ASP A 51 4.47 21.42 33.53
C ASP A 51 3.98 22.66 32.74
N GLY A 52 3.24 22.44 31.65
CA GLY A 52 2.56 23.51 30.90
C GLY A 52 3.49 24.53 30.22
N SER A 53 4.80 24.36 30.27
CA SER A 53 5.76 25.22 29.56
C SER A 53 5.55 25.18 28.04
N PRO A 54 6.04 26.17 27.29
CA PRO A 54 6.06 26.12 25.83
C PRO A 54 6.72 24.83 25.29
N GLU A 55 7.80 24.38 25.91
CA GLU A 55 8.48 23.13 25.59
C GLU A 55 7.58 21.91 25.80
N ALA A 56 6.93 21.80 26.97
CA ALA A 56 6.03 20.70 27.27
C ALA A 56 4.83 20.65 26.32
N ARG A 57 4.26 21.81 25.99
CA ARG A 57 3.17 21.93 25.00
C ARG A 57 3.62 21.59 23.59
N LEU A 58 4.87 21.93 23.21
CA LEU A 58 5.42 21.51 21.92
C LEU A 58 5.53 19.99 21.86
N THR A 59 6.05 19.37 22.91
CA THR A 59 6.16 17.91 23.02
C THR A 59 4.79 17.24 22.85
N LEU A 60 3.78 17.72 23.57
CA LEU A 60 2.41 17.21 23.46
C LEU A 60 1.84 17.38 22.05
N ALA A 61 2.01 18.55 21.43
CA ALA A 61 1.54 18.82 20.07
C ALA A 61 2.24 17.92 19.03
N ALA A 62 3.55 17.71 19.17
CA ALA A 62 4.34 16.89 18.25
C ALA A 62 4.00 15.40 18.38
N LEU A 63 3.85 14.90 19.61
CA LEU A 63 3.41 13.53 19.87
C LEU A 63 2.01 13.28 19.33
N ALA A 64 1.08 14.23 19.51
CA ALA A 64 -0.24 14.13 18.90
C ALA A 64 -0.15 14.08 17.36
N ALA A 65 0.71 14.91 16.74
CA ALA A 65 0.84 14.97 15.27
C ALA A 65 1.32 13.65 14.65
N VAL A 66 2.24 12.93 15.28
CA VAL A 66 2.76 11.65 14.75
C VAL A 66 1.97 10.41 15.20
N ASN A 67 1.00 10.58 16.10
CA ASN A 67 0.13 9.50 16.59
C ASN A 67 -1.36 9.75 16.24
N GLN A 68 -1.65 10.56 15.22
CA GLN A 68 -3.04 10.80 14.81
C GLN A 68 -3.67 9.54 14.19
N PRO A 69 -4.93 9.23 14.53
CA PRO A 69 -5.65 8.12 13.91
C PRO A 69 -6.12 8.48 12.49
N ALA A 70 -6.40 7.44 11.70
CA ALA A 70 -6.86 7.52 10.30
C ALA A 70 -8.03 8.51 10.07
N GLU A 71 -9.00 8.57 10.99
CA GLU A 71 -10.20 9.41 10.86
C GLU A 71 -9.91 10.92 10.92
N ALA A 72 -8.85 11.35 11.60
CA ALA A 72 -8.49 12.75 11.70
C ALA A 72 -7.88 13.28 10.38
N ALA A 73 -7.23 12.41 9.59
CA ALA A 73 -6.59 12.80 8.33
C ALA A 73 -7.59 13.10 7.20
N ILE A 74 -8.82 12.57 7.29
CA ILE A 74 -9.85 12.69 6.24
C ILE A 74 -10.61 14.03 6.33
N THR A 75 -10.54 14.73 7.47
CA THR A 75 -11.32 15.95 7.71
C THR A 75 -10.50 17.24 7.45
N THR A 76 -10.07 17.41 6.21
CA THR A 76 -9.84 18.78 5.69
C THR A 76 -11.07 19.16 4.89
N PRO A 77 -11.91 20.13 5.32
CA PRO A 77 -12.98 20.64 4.47
C PRO A 77 -12.32 21.30 3.27
N ALA A 78 -12.56 20.79 2.07
CA ALA A 78 -12.39 21.56 0.86
C ALA A 78 -13.34 22.78 0.98
N GLU A 79 -12.78 23.97 1.19
CA GLU A 79 -13.57 25.19 1.04
C GLU A 79 -14.13 25.25 -0.38
N PRO A 80 -15.41 25.59 -0.57
CA PRO A 80 -15.97 25.73 -1.90
C PRO A 80 -15.43 27.01 -2.52
N ASP A 81 -14.60 26.87 -3.55
CA ASP A 81 -14.25 27.97 -4.45
C ASP A 81 -15.54 28.59 -4.99
N SER A 82 -15.87 29.77 -4.47
CA SER A 82 -16.94 30.61 -4.95
C SER A 82 -16.45 32.04 -4.88
N GLN A 83 -15.96 32.56 -6.01
CA GLN A 83 -16.29 33.90 -6.53
C GLN A 83 -15.76 34.10 -7.95
N PRO A 84 -16.36 35.03 -8.73
CA PRO A 84 -16.64 34.83 -10.14
C PRO A 84 -15.61 35.47 -11.07
N ALA A 85 -15.52 34.91 -12.27
CA ALA A 85 -14.74 35.47 -13.36
C ALA A 85 -15.26 36.87 -13.75
N ILE A 86 -14.44 37.90 -13.49
CA ILE A 86 -14.60 39.22 -14.11
C ILE A 86 -13.85 39.17 -15.44
N ALA A 87 -14.61 39.12 -16.52
CA ALA A 87 -14.11 39.23 -17.88
C ALA A 87 -13.54 40.63 -18.13
N THR A 88 -12.32 40.70 -18.65
CA THR A 88 -11.77 41.91 -19.27
C THR A 88 -12.18 41.94 -20.76
N PRO A 89 -12.58 43.10 -21.31
CA PRO A 89 -13.05 43.21 -22.69
C PRO A 89 -11.87 43.37 -23.66
N THR A 90 -11.82 42.54 -24.69
CA THR A 90 -10.90 42.70 -25.83
C THR A 90 -11.58 43.54 -26.90
N GLU A 91 -11.00 44.70 -27.23
CA GLU A 91 -11.43 45.52 -28.36
C GLU A 91 -11.00 44.94 -29.72
N PRO A 92 -11.70 45.29 -30.82
CA PRO A 92 -11.64 44.59 -32.09
C PRO A 92 -10.90 45.36 -33.20
N GLY A 93 -10.22 44.62 -34.07
CA GLY A 93 -9.78 45.09 -35.39
C GLY A 93 -9.09 43.93 -36.10
N GLY A 94 -9.38 43.56 -37.34
CA GLY A 94 -10.24 44.13 -38.35
C GLY A 94 -9.75 43.61 -39.71
N ARG A 95 -10.59 42.77 -40.33
CA ARG A 95 -10.72 42.53 -41.79
C ARG A 95 -9.72 41.63 -42.57
N PRO A 96 -10.15 41.10 -43.75
CA PRO A 96 -10.02 39.68 -44.09
C PRO A 96 -9.44 39.40 -45.51
N ALA A 97 -9.19 38.13 -45.82
CA ALA A 97 -9.30 37.53 -47.16
C ALA A 97 -9.11 36.01 -46.98
N ASP A 98 -10.09 35.12 -47.18
CA ASP A 98 -10.85 34.73 -48.38
C ASP A 98 -10.28 33.47 -49.06
N THR A 99 -11.20 32.62 -49.53
CA THR A 99 -11.10 31.43 -50.39
C THR A 99 -10.80 30.04 -49.78
N THR A 100 -11.90 29.31 -49.53
CA THR A 100 -12.10 27.84 -49.66
C THR A 100 -12.02 27.44 -51.16
N PRO A 101 -12.26 26.17 -51.62
CA PRO A 101 -12.47 24.87 -50.95
C PRO A 101 -11.81 23.64 -51.64
N ALA A 102 -11.92 22.45 -51.02
CA ALA A 102 -12.56 21.25 -51.62
C ALA A 102 -12.20 19.94 -50.88
N GLU A 103 -13.18 19.34 -50.20
CA GLU A 103 -13.43 17.89 -50.30
C GLU A 103 -14.12 17.60 -51.65
N PRO A 104 -14.21 16.34 -52.12
CA PRO A 104 -15.47 15.62 -51.85
C PRO A 104 -15.37 14.09 -51.74
N GLY A 105 -16.22 13.54 -50.86
CA GLY A 105 -17.04 12.36 -51.14
C GLY A 105 -16.41 10.99 -50.83
N GLY A 106 -17.15 10.01 -50.29
CA GLY A 106 -18.56 10.00 -49.98
C GLY A 106 -19.03 8.65 -49.42
N ARG A 107 -20.07 8.78 -48.59
CA ARG A 107 -21.23 7.90 -48.33
C ARG A 107 -21.10 6.45 -47.83
N PRO A 108 -22.14 6.00 -47.08
CA PRO A 108 -22.14 4.83 -46.21
C PRO A 108 -22.84 3.62 -46.84
N ALA A 109 -22.76 2.47 -46.16
CA ALA A 109 -23.70 1.36 -46.35
C ALA A 109 -24.25 0.89 -44.99
N ASP A 110 -25.54 1.10 -44.88
CA ASP A 110 -26.51 0.58 -43.93
C ASP A 110 -26.76 -0.91 -44.21
N THR A 111 -27.06 -1.72 -43.17
CA THR A 111 -28.14 -2.73 -43.16
C THR A 111 -28.09 -3.59 -41.90
N THR A 112 -29.04 -3.36 -40.99
CA THR A 112 -29.73 -4.37 -40.17
C THR A 112 -31.12 -4.58 -40.80
N PRO A 113 -31.67 -5.79 -40.90
CA PRO A 113 -32.73 -6.24 -39.97
C PRO A 113 -32.66 -7.78 -39.73
N ALA A 114 -33.28 -8.43 -38.74
CA ALA A 114 -34.56 -8.23 -38.09
C ALA A 114 -34.66 -9.11 -36.81
N GLU A 115 -35.36 -8.63 -35.78
CA GLU A 115 -36.22 -9.47 -34.93
C GLU A 115 -37.59 -9.65 -35.63
N PRO A 116 -38.40 -10.65 -35.23
CA PRO A 116 -39.58 -10.26 -34.47
C PRO A 116 -39.88 -11.18 -33.28
N GLY A 117 -40.38 -10.55 -32.22
CA GLY A 117 -40.71 -11.20 -30.95
C GLY A 117 -42.02 -12.00 -30.91
N GLY A 118 -42.31 -12.51 -29.72
CA GLY A 118 -43.58 -13.16 -29.39
C GLY A 118 -43.58 -13.88 -28.04
N ARG A 119 -43.88 -13.14 -26.97
CA ARG A 119 -44.56 -13.67 -25.75
C ARG A 119 -46.08 -13.73 -26.05
N PRO A 120 -46.93 -14.48 -25.33
CA PRO A 120 -47.21 -14.19 -23.91
C PRO A 120 -47.68 -15.36 -22.99
N ALA A 121 -47.74 -15.03 -21.69
CA ALA A 121 -48.64 -15.52 -20.60
C ALA A 121 -48.61 -17.02 -20.20
N GLY A 122 -48.78 -17.43 -18.94
CA GLY A 122 -49.15 -16.78 -17.68
C GLY A 122 -49.54 -17.85 -16.63
N GLY A 123 -49.61 -17.47 -15.34
CA GLY A 123 -50.11 -18.25 -14.18
C GLY A 123 -49.08 -18.33 -13.04
N THR A 124 -49.10 -17.53 -11.94
CA THR A 124 -50.10 -17.39 -10.83
C THR A 124 -50.19 -18.72 -10.04
N THR A 125 -50.01 -18.91 -8.73
CA THR A 125 -49.93 -18.18 -7.42
C THR A 125 -49.49 -19.26 -6.40
N ALA A 126 -48.86 -19.05 -5.24
CA ALA A 126 -49.36 -18.52 -3.96
C ALA A 126 -48.23 -18.80 -2.93
N ASP A 127 -47.77 -17.83 -2.16
CA ASP A 127 -48.23 -17.46 -0.81
C ASP A 127 -47.83 -18.47 0.29
N GLY A 128 -47.06 -17.99 1.27
CA GLY A 128 -46.44 -18.81 2.31
C GLY A 128 -45.57 -18.00 3.28
N ARG A 129 -46.19 -17.03 3.94
CA ARG A 129 -45.64 -16.31 5.11
C ARG A 129 -45.42 -17.28 6.26
N LEU A 130 -44.19 -17.37 6.77
CA LEU A 130 -43.93 -17.66 8.18
C LEU A 130 -42.87 -16.69 8.69
N ALA A 131 -43.28 -15.88 9.65
CA ALA A 131 -42.44 -15.03 10.46
C ALA A 131 -41.88 -15.88 11.61
N GLU A 132 -40.57 -15.83 11.84
CA GLU A 132 -40.02 -16.06 13.17
C GLU A 132 -38.99 -14.98 13.51
N ALA A 133 -39.26 -14.36 14.65
CA ALA A 133 -38.42 -13.39 15.31
C ALA A 133 -37.36 -14.12 16.13
N GLY A 134 -36.12 -13.64 16.08
CA GLY A 134 -35.03 -14.10 16.94
C GLY A 134 -33.92 -13.06 16.91
N GLY A 135 -33.89 -12.21 17.94
CA GLY A 135 -33.06 -11.01 17.99
C GLY A 135 -31.56 -11.26 17.85
N THR A 136 -30.96 -10.57 16.88
CA THR A 136 -29.52 -10.30 16.84
C THR A 136 -29.18 -9.26 17.91
N ALA A 137 -28.69 -9.73 19.06
CA ALA A 137 -27.91 -8.91 19.96
C ALA A 137 -26.61 -8.50 19.25
N PRO A 138 -26.18 -7.22 19.29
CA PRO A 138 -24.85 -6.86 18.85
C PRO A 138 -23.87 -7.44 19.87
N VAL A 139 -23.19 -8.53 19.50
CA VAL A 139 -22.02 -9.00 20.22
C VAL A 139 -21.02 -7.86 20.22
N GLY A 140 -20.68 -7.43 21.43
CA GLY A 140 -19.99 -6.19 21.72
C GLY A 140 -18.70 -6.01 20.95
N GLY A 141 -18.43 -4.75 20.62
CA GLY A 141 -17.17 -4.30 20.08
C GLY A 141 -16.03 -4.82 20.92
N GLY A 142 -15.21 -5.66 20.28
CA GLY A 142 -13.91 -6.05 20.77
C GLY A 142 -13.09 -4.78 20.95
N GLU A 143 -12.68 -4.58 22.18
CA GLU A 143 -11.75 -3.57 22.67
C GLU A 143 -10.42 -3.68 21.91
N VAL A 144 -10.29 -2.92 20.83
CA VAL A 144 -9.04 -2.66 20.13
C VAL A 144 -9.01 -1.17 19.86
N ASP A 145 -8.27 -0.40 20.69
CA ASP A 145 -7.70 0.94 20.41
C ASP A 145 -7.47 1.77 21.70
N ALA A 146 -6.73 1.22 22.69
CA ALA A 146 -6.39 1.93 23.93
C ALA A 146 -4.99 2.59 23.92
N GLY A 147 -4.16 2.30 22.91
CA GLY A 147 -2.75 2.70 22.85
C GLY A 147 -2.45 3.99 22.07
N VAL A 148 -3.25 4.33 21.05
CA VAL A 148 -2.95 5.43 20.10
C VAL A 148 -3.61 6.76 20.51
N ARG A 149 -4.69 6.70 21.29
CA ARG A 149 -5.41 7.89 21.79
C ARG A 149 -4.73 8.74 22.87
N PRO A 150 -3.84 8.24 23.75
CA PRO A 150 -3.37 9.05 24.87
C PRO A 150 -2.58 10.28 24.39
N TYR A 151 -1.78 10.13 23.33
CA TYR A 151 -1.03 11.22 22.72
C TYR A 151 -1.95 12.28 22.12
N THR A 152 -2.90 11.85 21.29
CA THR A 152 -3.84 12.73 20.58
C THR A 152 -4.74 13.49 21.55
N VAL A 153 -5.21 12.84 22.62
CA VAL A 153 -6.00 13.49 23.67
C VAL A 153 -5.15 14.51 24.44
N ALA A 154 -3.94 14.14 24.87
CA ALA A 154 -3.08 15.02 25.67
C ALA A 154 -2.55 16.23 24.86
N GLY A 155 -2.31 16.07 23.56
CA GLY A 155 -1.87 17.16 22.68
C GLY A 155 -2.98 18.00 22.07
N SER A 156 -4.24 17.66 22.32
CA SER A 156 -5.38 18.38 21.75
C SER A 156 -5.34 19.88 22.10
N GLY A 157 -5.48 20.72 21.08
CA GLY A 157 -5.45 22.18 21.22
C GLY A 157 -4.07 22.80 21.53
N MET A 158 -3.03 22.01 21.84
CA MET A 158 -1.72 22.55 22.24
C MET A 158 -1.06 23.37 21.13
N ALA A 159 -1.16 22.92 19.88
CA ALA A 159 -0.60 23.63 18.72
C ALA A 159 -1.20 25.04 18.54
N ALA A 160 -2.46 25.26 18.96
CA ALA A 160 -3.10 26.57 18.86
C ALA A 160 -2.49 27.60 19.83
N THR A 161 -1.90 27.14 20.92
CA THR A 161 -1.29 27.97 21.98
C THR A 161 0.16 28.37 21.70
N LEU A 162 0.76 27.84 20.63
CA LEU A 162 2.15 28.03 20.26
C LEU A 162 2.31 28.84 18.97
N ALA A 163 3.56 29.08 18.58
CA ALA A 163 3.91 29.78 17.34
C ALA A 163 3.26 29.12 16.12
N GLY A 164 2.89 29.92 15.11
CA GLY A 164 2.10 29.46 13.97
C GLY A 164 2.70 28.29 13.18
N TRP A 165 4.02 28.11 13.20
CA TRP A 165 4.66 26.96 12.55
C TRP A 165 4.28 25.61 13.17
N VAL A 166 4.00 25.57 14.49
CA VAL A 166 3.62 24.35 15.21
C VAL A 166 2.29 23.80 14.68
N ARG A 167 1.38 24.69 14.24
CA ARG A 167 0.10 24.30 13.64
C ARG A 167 0.25 23.59 12.30
N ARG A 168 1.43 23.66 11.65
CA ARG A 168 1.72 22.95 10.40
C ARG A 168 2.11 21.49 10.64
N MET A 169 2.41 21.08 11.87
CA MET A 169 2.78 19.69 12.13
C MET A 169 1.63 18.74 11.76
N GLY A 170 1.97 17.64 11.08
CA GLY A 170 1.02 16.68 10.52
C GLY A 170 0.24 17.18 9.30
N ARG A 171 0.31 18.47 8.96
CA ARG A 171 -0.38 19.04 7.79
C ARG A 171 0.52 19.00 6.56
N VAL A 172 0.55 17.84 5.92
CA VAL A 172 1.32 17.59 4.71
C VAL A 172 0.40 17.25 3.55
N ARG A 173 0.87 17.57 2.34
CA ARG A 173 0.29 17.12 1.08
C ARG A 173 1.21 16.05 0.50
N CYS A 174 0.64 14.91 0.13
CA CYS A 174 1.34 13.92 -0.68
C CYS A 174 1.48 14.44 -2.12
N GLU A 175 2.69 14.47 -2.65
CA GLU A 175 3.00 15.00 -4.00
C GLU A 175 3.25 13.89 -5.03
N GLY A 176 3.56 12.68 -4.59
CA GLY A 176 3.83 11.56 -5.48
C GLY A 176 4.15 10.27 -4.72
N ALA A 177 4.15 9.16 -5.44
CA ALA A 177 4.46 7.86 -4.88
C ALA A 177 5.18 6.95 -5.89
N TRP A 178 6.00 6.04 -5.36
CA TRP A 178 6.76 5.08 -6.13
C TRP A 178 6.75 3.71 -5.45
N TYR A 179 6.80 2.67 -6.27
CA TYR A 179 6.85 1.29 -5.78
C TYR A 179 7.67 0.42 -6.71
N GLY A 180 8.46 -0.49 -6.16
CA GLY A 180 9.29 -1.38 -6.95
C GLY A 180 10.21 -2.26 -6.10
N LYS A 181 11.04 -3.05 -6.79
CA LYS A 181 12.01 -3.93 -6.14
C LYS A 181 13.13 -3.11 -5.50
N ALA A 182 13.56 -3.51 -4.30
CA ALA A 182 14.73 -2.97 -3.62
C ALA A 182 16.00 -3.74 -4.01
N ASP A 183 15.86 -5.03 -4.33
CA ASP A 183 16.93 -5.93 -4.76
C ASP A 183 16.59 -6.56 -6.12
N PRO A 184 17.55 -7.23 -6.79
CA PRO A 184 17.31 -7.80 -8.12
C PRO A 184 16.08 -8.74 -8.18
N TYR A 185 15.86 -9.54 -7.15
CA TYR A 185 14.82 -10.55 -7.11
C TYR A 185 13.50 -10.04 -6.54
N GLY A 186 13.50 -8.87 -5.90
CA GLY A 186 12.32 -8.30 -5.26
C GLY A 186 11.93 -9.04 -3.99
N GLU A 187 12.89 -9.65 -3.30
CA GLU A 187 12.71 -10.18 -1.94
C GLU A 187 12.32 -9.06 -0.99
N GLN A 188 12.86 -7.87 -1.22
CA GLN A 188 12.39 -6.62 -0.65
C GLN A 188 11.83 -5.71 -1.75
N THR A 189 10.75 -5.02 -1.42
CA THR A 189 10.23 -3.90 -2.22
C THR A 189 10.35 -2.61 -1.45
N LEU A 190 10.47 -1.49 -2.16
CA LEU A 190 10.39 -0.16 -1.59
C LEU A 190 9.03 0.46 -1.92
N ALA A 191 8.37 0.97 -0.89
CA ALA A 191 7.22 1.86 -1.00
C ALA A 191 7.65 3.27 -0.61
N VAL A 192 7.51 4.22 -1.53
CA VAL A 192 7.97 5.59 -1.32
C VAL A 192 6.85 6.59 -1.53
N LEU A 193 6.68 7.52 -0.59
CA LEU A 193 5.72 8.61 -0.64
C LEU A 193 6.47 9.94 -0.51
N SER A 194 6.21 10.90 -1.39
CA SER A 194 6.74 12.27 -1.28
C SER A 194 5.73 13.19 -0.63
N PHE A 195 6.21 14.07 0.25
CA PHE A 195 5.42 15.01 1.00
C PHE A 195 6.01 16.40 1.01
N ARG A 196 5.11 17.38 1.16
CA ARG A 196 5.45 18.77 1.44
C ARG A 196 4.47 19.35 2.44
N TYR A 197 4.92 20.27 3.28
CA TYR A 197 4.02 21.02 4.15
C TYR A 197 3.21 22.07 3.36
N GLU A 198 2.08 22.50 3.91
CA GLU A 198 1.18 23.50 3.28
C GLU A 198 1.89 24.77 2.80
N ASN A 199 2.96 25.19 3.48
CA ASN A 199 3.73 26.38 3.12
C ASN A 199 4.78 26.15 2.03
N GLY A 200 4.80 24.97 1.42
CA GLY A 200 5.73 24.62 0.35
C GLY A 200 7.16 24.33 0.81
N LYS A 201 7.44 24.27 2.11
CA LYS A 201 8.80 24.03 2.65
C LYS A 201 8.98 22.58 3.09
N GLU A 202 10.26 22.22 3.31
CA GLU A 202 10.68 20.90 3.81
C GLU A 202 10.14 19.74 2.96
N PRO A 203 10.38 19.74 1.63
CA PRO A 203 10.03 18.59 0.80
C PRO A 203 10.84 17.38 1.28
N HIS A 204 10.16 16.26 1.49
CA HIS A 204 10.76 15.03 1.97
C HIS A 204 10.08 13.81 1.35
N ILE A 205 10.74 12.68 1.45
CA ILE A 205 10.17 11.38 1.11
C ILE A 205 10.17 10.50 2.35
N LEU A 206 9.14 9.66 2.46
CA LEU A 206 9.11 8.51 3.34
C LEU A 206 9.41 7.29 2.48
N VAL A 207 10.44 6.52 2.84
CA VAL A 207 10.80 5.26 2.21
C VAL A 207 10.54 4.15 3.21
N VAL A 208 9.81 3.11 2.80
CA VAL A 208 9.54 1.92 3.60
C VAL A 208 10.00 0.68 2.84
N GLY A 209 10.87 -0.11 3.47
CA GLY A 209 11.29 -1.42 2.98
C GLY A 209 10.30 -2.49 3.43
N ILE A 210 9.80 -3.26 2.46
CA ILE A 210 8.78 -4.29 2.66
C ILE A 210 9.36 -5.65 2.28
N ASP A 211 9.43 -6.56 3.25
CA ASP A 211 9.95 -7.91 3.08
C ASP A 211 8.87 -8.87 2.58
N GLN A 212 9.02 -9.32 1.33
CA GLN A 212 8.05 -10.18 0.64
C GLN A 212 8.06 -11.64 1.14
N PRO A 213 9.22 -12.26 1.46
CA PRO A 213 9.27 -13.60 2.03
C PRO A 213 8.48 -13.76 3.33
N ASN A 214 8.54 -12.78 4.24
CA ASN A 214 7.86 -12.84 5.53
C ASN A 214 6.49 -12.18 5.55
N GLY A 215 5.79 -12.14 4.41
CA GLY A 215 4.39 -11.73 4.40
C GLY A 215 4.11 -10.35 3.79
N GLY A 216 5.14 -9.62 3.35
CA GLY A 216 5.00 -8.20 3.01
C GLY A 216 5.16 -7.32 4.24
N LEU A 217 6.08 -7.66 5.14
CA LEU A 217 6.29 -6.97 6.41
C LEU A 217 7.10 -5.69 6.24
N ALA A 218 6.75 -4.61 6.95
CA ALA A 218 7.61 -3.43 7.05
C ALA A 218 8.86 -3.76 7.88
N VAL A 219 10.04 -3.76 7.26
CA VAL A 219 11.31 -4.12 7.91
C VAL A 219 12.26 -2.93 8.08
N ASP A 220 12.08 -1.87 7.30
CA ASP A 220 12.86 -0.64 7.41
C ASP A 220 12.00 0.57 7.05
N ALA A 221 12.29 1.72 7.65
CA ALA A 221 11.71 2.99 7.26
C ALA A 221 12.66 4.15 7.53
N LEU A 222 12.71 5.09 6.61
CA LEU A 222 13.53 6.29 6.71
C LEU A 222 12.84 7.48 6.04
N VAL A 223 13.26 8.68 6.45
CA VAL A 223 12.82 9.93 5.85
C VAL A 223 14.03 10.64 5.25
N GLU A 224 13.93 10.98 3.97
CA GLU A 224 15.03 11.53 3.20
C GLU A 224 14.62 12.72 2.34
N GLU A 225 15.61 13.36 1.73
CA GLU A 225 15.38 14.37 0.70
C GLU A 225 14.91 13.74 -0.62
N VAL A 226 14.13 14.49 -1.41
CA VAL A 226 13.54 14.00 -2.68
C VAL A 226 14.60 13.49 -3.67
N LYS A 227 15.81 14.06 -3.67
CA LYS A 227 16.92 13.64 -4.53
C LYS A 227 17.33 12.17 -4.34
N PHE A 228 17.03 11.59 -3.17
CA PHE A 228 17.32 10.18 -2.90
C PHE A 228 16.52 9.24 -3.82
N LEU A 229 15.39 9.68 -4.37
CA LEU A 229 14.58 8.91 -5.32
C LEU A 229 15.35 8.56 -6.60
N ASP A 230 16.24 9.46 -7.06
CA ASP A 230 16.92 9.34 -8.34
C ASP A 230 17.80 8.07 -8.40
N ASP A 231 18.30 7.64 -7.24
CA ASP A 231 19.16 6.47 -7.11
C ASP A 231 18.39 5.15 -6.96
N LEU A 232 17.07 5.18 -6.72
CA LEU A 232 16.28 3.98 -6.40
C LEU A 232 15.71 3.27 -7.63
N GLY A 233 15.64 3.93 -8.79
CA GLY A 233 15.11 3.33 -10.03
C GLY A 233 13.66 2.83 -9.95
N LEU A 234 12.86 3.41 -9.04
CA LEU A 234 11.48 2.97 -8.80
C LEU A 234 10.51 3.53 -9.84
N ARG A 235 9.43 2.79 -10.07
CA ARG A 235 8.34 3.23 -10.96
C ARG A 235 7.34 4.07 -10.17
N ALA A 236 6.86 5.14 -10.79
CA ALA A 236 5.75 5.92 -10.25
C ALA A 236 4.52 5.02 -10.08
N ALA A 237 3.77 5.24 -9.00
CA ALA A 237 2.59 4.47 -8.64
C ALA A 237 1.50 5.38 -8.06
N ASP A 238 0.29 4.86 -7.93
CA ASP A 238 -0.81 5.58 -7.29
C ASP A 238 -0.51 5.77 -5.78
N PRO A 239 -0.55 7.01 -5.25
CA PRO A 239 -0.28 7.26 -3.85
C PRO A 239 -1.18 6.50 -2.89
N GLY A 240 -2.49 6.41 -3.17
CA GLY A 240 -3.46 5.73 -2.32
C GLY A 240 -3.14 4.24 -2.17
N VAL A 241 -2.70 3.60 -3.26
CA VAL A 241 -2.22 2.20 -3.26
C VAL A 241 -0.92 2.06 -2.46
N VAL A 242 0.06 2.94 -2.68
CA VAL A 242 1.35 2.86 -1.96
C VAL A 242 1.18 3.11 -0.46
N GLY A 243 0.37 4.11 -0.09
CA GLY A 243 0.01 4.39 1.30
C GLY A 243 -0.70 3.21 1.96
N GLY A 244 -1.63 2.56 1.25
CA GLY A 244 -2.30 1.36 1.74
C GLY A 244 -1.34 0.20 1.98
N ARG A 245 -0.40 -0.05 1.04
CA ARG A 245 0.64 -1.08 1.20
C ARG A 245 1.55 -0.83 2.40
N ILE A 246 1.93 0.42 2.65
CA ILE A 246 2.71 0.79 3.84
C ILE A 246 1.94 0.43 5.12
N LEU A 247 0.65 0.77 5.18
CA LEU A 247 -0.19 0.47 6.34
C LEU A 247 -0.39 -1.04 6.53
N ASP A 248 -0.65 -1.78 5.45
CA ASP A 248 -0.77 -3.25 5.48
C ASP A 248 0.52 -3.89 6.01
N ALA A 249 1.68 -3.39 5.57
CA ALA A 249 2.99 -3.89 5.99
C ALA A 249 3.30 -3.63 7.47
N PHE A 250 2.90 -2.48 8.01
CA PHE A 250 3.03 -2.20 9.45
C PHE A 250 2.04 -2.99 10.30
N GLU A 251 0.79 -3.14 9.84
CA GLU A 251 -0.24 -3.90 10.55
C GLU A 251 0.12 -5.38 10.67
N LEU A 252 0.70 -5.96 9.62
CA LEU A 252 1.25 -7.31 9.67
C LEU A 252 2.38 -7.43 10.71
N GLY A 253 3.24 -6.43 10.81
CA GLY A 253 4.32 -6.40 11.82
C GLY A 253 3.83 -6.40 13.25
N ASP A 254 2.69 -5.78 13.52
CA ASP A 254 2.08 -5.79 14.85
C ASP A 254 1.51 -7.16 15.22
N GLN A 255 1.25 -8.03 14.23
CA GLN A 255 0.74 -9.39 14.42
C GLN A 255 1.86 -10.43 14.55
N ILE A 256 3.06 -10.14 14.05
CA ILE A 256 4.19 -11.08 14.03
C ILE A 256 5.17 -10.76 15.15
N MET A 257 5.26 -11.67 16.12
CA MET A 257 6.24 -11.58 17.21
C MET A 257 7.65 -11.92 16.73
N GLY A 258 8.64 -11.09 17.10
CA GLY A 258 10.06 -11.39 16.88
C GLY A 258 10.56 -11.18 15.46
N ALA A 259 9.85 -10.42 14.63
CA ALA A 259 10.35 -10.05 13.32
C ALA A 259 11.62 -9.21 13.43
N MET A 260 12.62 -9.56 12.62
CA MET A 260 13.87 -8.79 12.53
C MET A 260 13.63 -7.55 11.68
N VAL A 261 13.85 -6.37 12.28
CA VAL A 261 13.69 -5.08 11.63
C VAL A 261 14.98 -4.27 11.76
N ALA A 262 15.19 -3.32 10.85
CA ALA A 262 16.30 -2.38 10.94
C ALA A 262 16.13 -1.44 12.15
N ASP A 263 17.25 -1.04 12.76
CA ASP A 263 17.28 -0.15 13.93
C ASP A 263 16.63 1.23 13.66
N THR A 264 16.52 1.61 12.38
CA THR A 264 15.87 2.81 11.87
C THR A 264 14.34 2.76 11.97
N LEU A 265 13.75 1.56 11.83
CA LEU A 265 12.29 1.41 11.74
C LEU A 265 11.55 1.94 12.99
N PRO A 266 11.92 1.55 14.24
CA PRO A 266 11.20 2.03 15.43
C PRO A 266 11.17 3.55 15.52
N ALA A 267 12.30 4.21 15.22
CA ALA A 267 12.47 5.66 15.29
C ALA A 267 11.59 6.45 14.30
N VAL A 268 11.16 5.81 13.21
CA VAL A 268 10.39 6.44 12.12
C VAL A 268 8.95 5.93 12.05
N ARG A 269 8.66 4.76 12.64
CA ARG A 269 7.37 4.05 12.56
C ARG A 269 6.15 4.95 12.77
N ALA A 270 6.09 5.70 13.87
CA ALA A 270 4.95 6.57 14.17
C ALA A 270 4.73 7.61 13.06
N LEU A 271 5.80 8.26 12.61
CA LEU A 271 5.74 9.22 11.51
C LEU A 271 5.36 8.54 10.19
N ALA A 272 5.91 7.36 9.89
CA ALA A 272 5.62 6.61 8.67
C ALA A 272 4.13 6.29 8.55
N ILE A 273 3.53 5.80 9.64
CA ILE A 273 2.09 5.49 9.72
C ILE A 273 1.26 6.76 9.57
N ALA A 274 1.60 7.83 10.31
CA ALA A 274 0.89 9.11 10.20
C ALA A 274 0.94 9.69 8.77
N ARG A 275 2.08 9.56 8.10
CA ARG A 275 2.26 9.97 6.70
C ARG A 275 1.45 9.13 5.73
N ALA A 276 1.41 7.81 5.92
CA ALA A 276 0.58 6.95 5.10
C ALA A 276 -0.91 7.29 5.26
N TYR A 277 -1.38 7.57 6.48
CA TYR A 277 -2.77 8.02 6.70
C TYR A 277 -3.08 9.40 6.10
N ALA A 278 -2.09 10.27 5.93
CA ALA A 278 -2.27 11.58 5.29
C ALA A 278 -2.44 11.50 3.76
N VAL A 279 -2.28 10.32 3.15
CA VAL A 279 -2.46 10.14 1.72
C VAL A 279 -3.96 10.10 1.38
N PRO A 280 -4.44 10.90 0.41
CA PRO A 280 -5.83 10.83 -0.03
C PRO A 280 -6.11 9.56 -0.83
N GLY A 281 -7.34 9.06 -0.77
CA GLY A 281 -7.79 7.94 -1.60
C GLY A 281 -7.12 6.59 -1.27
N LEU A 282 -6.81 6.36 0.01
CA LEU A 282 -6.16 5.13 0.47
C LEU A 282 -6.86 3.85 -0.02
N VAL A 283 -6.07 2.93 -0.58
CA VAL A 283 -6.53 1.62 -1.06
C VAL A 283 -5.74 0.53 -0.32
N ARG A 284 -6.41 -0.16 0.62
CA ARG A 284 -5.85 -1.30 1.37
C ARG A 284 -5.98 -2.59 0.55
N GLY A 285 -5.04 -3.52 0.68
CA GLY A 285 -5.10 -4.83 0.01
C GLY A 285 -5.09 -4.76 -1.51
N ALA A 286 -4.52 -3.70 -2.09
CA ALA A 286 -4.45 -3.52 -3.53
C ALA A 286 -3.57 -4.58 -4.18
N ALA A 287 -4.17 -5.38 -5.07
CA ALA A 287 -3.46 -6.38 -5.86
C ALA A 287 -2.34 -5.74 -6.71
N ASP A 288 -1.24 -6.45 -6.90
CA ASP A 288 -0.18 -6.04 -7.81
C ASP A 288 -0.53 -6.49 -9.24
N ASP A 289 -0.47 -5.56 -10.20
CA ASP A 289 -0.88 -5.78 -11.58
C ASP A 289 0.20 -6.50 -12.42
N THR A 290 1.35 -6.85 -11.85
CA THR A 290 2.48 -7.40 -12.59
C THR A 290 2.13 -8.68 -13.33
N ALA A 291 1.31 -9.56 -12.72
CA ALA A 291 0.83 -10.77 -13.39
C ALA A 291 -0.10 -10.44 -14.58
N ALA A 292 -0.95 -9.43 -14.45
CA ALA A 292 -1.87 -8.99 -15.50
C ALA A 292 -1.16 -8.33 -16.68
N ARG A 293 0.04 -7.76 -16.46
CA ARG A 293 0.89 -7.15 -17.50
C ARG A 293 1.72 -8.16 -18.30
N PHE A 294 1.72 -9.44 -17.93
CA PHE A 294 2.46 -10.48 -18.64
C PHE A 294 1.67 -10.98 -19.85
N ASP A 295 2.22 -10.81 -21.05
CA ASP A 295 1.60 -11.17 -22.33
C ASP A 295 2.46 -12.13 -23.20
N ASP A 296 3.70 -12.42 -22.81
CA ASP A 296 4.64 -13.30 -23.53
C ASP A 296 4.46 -14.79 -23.18
N LEU A 297 3.22 -15.27 -23.18
CA LEU A 297 2.93 -16.68 -22.89
C LEU A 297 3.35 -17.55 -24.10
N PRO A 298 4.12 -18.65 -23.89
CA PRO A 298 4.52 -19.51 -25.00
C PRO A 298 3.32 -20.22 -25.64
N ASP A 299 3.37 -20.35 -26.97
CA ASP A 299 2.37 -21.09 -27.76
C ASP A 299 2.61 -22.60 -27.67
N LEU A 300 2.21 -23.18 -26.53
CA LEU A 300 2.29 -24.61 -26.24
C LEU A 300 0.95 -25.11 -25.67
N PRO A 301 0.53 -26.35 -25.97
CA PRO A 301 -0.59 -26.99 -25.27
C PRO A 301 -0.37 -26.95 -23.75
N GLY A 302 -1.43 -26.63 -22.99
CA GLY A 302 -1.36 -26.51 -21.53
C GLY A 302 -0.65 -25.27 -20.98
N ALA A 303 -0.07 -24.38 -21.81
CA ALA A 303 0.66 -23.20 -21.31
C ALA A 303 -0.22 -22.24 -20.50
N ARG A 304 -1.49 -22.06 -20.88
CA ARG A 304 -2.43 -21.20 -20.15
C ARG A 304 -2.75 -21.75 -18.77
N GLU A 305 -3.04 -23.05 -18.67
CA GLU A 305 -3.29 -23.74 -17.40
C GLU A 305 -2.05 -23.68 -16.48
N ALA A 306 -0.86 -23.90 -17.04
CA ALA A 306 0.40 -23.77 -16.32
C ALA A 306 0.61 -22.34 -15.80
N PHE A 307 0.30 -21.31 -16.60
CA PHE A 307 0.40 -19.92 -16.18
C PHE A 307 -0.62 -19.56 -15.11
N GLU A 308 -1.86 -20.04 -15.20
CA GLU A 308 -2.86 -19.86 -14.14
C GLU A 308 -2.33 -20.37 -12.79
N LYS A 309 -1.68 -21.55 -12.76
CA LYS A 309 -1.04 -22.07 -11.55
C LYS A 309 0.17 -21.28 -11.09
N LEU A 310 0.96 -20.74 -12.01
CA LEU A 310 2.02 -19.80 -11.65
C LEU A 310 1.44 -18.53 -11.01
N THR A 311 0.37 -17.96 -11.57
CA THR A 311 -0.29 -16.76 -11.00
C THR A 311 -0.88 -17.03 -9.63
N GLU A 312 -1.48 -18.21 -9.42
CA GLU A 312 -1.98 -18.65 -8.12
C GLU A 312 -0.85 -18.74 -7.08
N PHE A 313 0.31 -19.26 -7.47
CA PHE A 313 1.47 -19.38 -6.57
C PHE A 313 2.12 -18.03 -6.23
N VAL A 314 2.30 -17.14 -7.21
CA VAL A 314 2.93 -15.84 -6.95
C VAL A 314 2.01 -14.91 -6.16
N GLY A 315 0.69 -15.07 -6.32
CA GLY A 315 -0.35 -14.41 -5.54
C GLY A 315 -0.26 -12.89 -5.62
N ASP A 316 -0.36 -12.25 -4.45
CA ASP A 316 -0.27 -10.80 -4.25
C ASP A 316 1.17 -10.26 -4.36
N ARG A 317 2.18 -11.12 -4.54
CA ARG A 317 3.60 -10.77 -4.55
C ARG A 317 4.31 -11.18 -5.84
N PRO A 318 3.83 -10.77 -7.02
CA PRO A 318 4.41 -11.12 -8.30
C PRO A 318 5.79 -10.48 -8.56
N LEU A 319 6.18 -9.45 -7.79
CA LEU A 319 7.51 -8.83 -7.93
C LEU A 319 8.63 -9.67 -7.29
N TRP A 320 8.32 -10.52 -6.31
CA TRP A 320 9.29 -11.39 -5.65
C TRP A 320 9.49 -12.67 -6.46
N TRP A 321 10.62 -12.75 -7.16
CA TRP A 321 10.97 -13.87 -8.03
C TRP A 321 12.47 -14.20 -7.93
N SER A 322 12.82 -15.05 -6.96
CA SER A 322 14.19 -15.47 -6.66
C SER A 322 14.43 -16.96 -6.97
N PRO A 323 15.69 -17.43 -7.05
CA PRO A 323 15.99 -18.85 -7.24
C PRO A 323 15.32 -19.73 -6.18
N GLY A 324 15.37 -19.32 -4.90
CA GLY A 324 14.69 -20.05 -3.83
C GLY A 324 13.18 -20.18 -4.07
N ARG A 325 12.54 -19.11 -4.55
CA ARG A 325 11.10 -19.13 -4.85
C ARG A 325 10.75 -20.02 -6.05
N VAL A 326 11.60 -20.04 -7.08
CA VAL A 326 11.47 -20.98 -8.22
C VAL A 326 11.58 -22.42 -7.75
N SER A 327 12.57 -22.71 -6.90
CA SER A 327 12.75 -24.06 -6.38
C SER A 327 11.55 -24.49 -5.54
N GLN A 328 11.04 -23.61 -4.68
CA GLN A 328 9.81 -23.84 -3.91
C GLN A 328 8.62 -24.15 -4.81
N PHE A 329 8.46 -23.42 -5.93
CA PHE A 329 7.37 -23.63 -6.88
C PHE A 329 7.42 -25.03 -7.49
N PHE A 330 8.55 -25.42 -8.06
CA PHE A 330 8.70 -26.71 -8.75
C PHE A 330 8.72 -27.91 -7.79
N THR A 331 9.41 -27.79 -6.65
CA THR A 331 9.74 -28.95 -5.82
C THR A 331 8.80 -29.16 -4.65
N SER A 332 8.00 -28.15 -4.30
CA SER A 332 7.12 -28.20 -3.12
C SER A 332 5.69 -27.82 -3.48
N TRP A 333 5.45 -26.61 -4.00
CA TRP A 333 4.08 -26.12 -4.17
C TRP A 333 3.31 -26.87 -5.27
N LEU A 334 3.86 -26.99 -6.49
CA LEU A 334 3.20 -27.67 -7.60
C LEU A 334 2.81 -29.13 -7.26
N PRO A 335 3.73 -29.99 -6.77
CA PRO A 335 3.38 -31.37 -6.43
C PRO A 335 2.29 -31.48 -5.35
N ARG A 336 2.27 -30.54 -4.40
CA ARG A 336 1.39 -30.59 -3.23
C ARG A 336 0.01 -30.00 -3.49
N GLU A 337 -0.07 -28.89 -4.22
CA GLU A 337 -1.31 -28.09 -4.31
C GLU A 337 -1.93 -28.08 -5.71
N ALA A 338 -1.13 -28.15 -6.78
CA ALA A 338 -1.66 -28.01 -8.13
C ALA A 338 -2.17 -29.33 -8.71
N ILE A 339 -3.34 -29.29 -9.35
CA ILE A 339 -3.81 -30.32 -10.28
C ILE A 339 -3.56 -29.76 -11.67
N LEU A 340 -2.86 -30.51 -12.52
CA LEU A 340 -2.46 -30.11 -13.85
C LEU A 340 -2.61 -31.28 -14.83
N THR A 341 -2.95 -30.97 -16.08
CA THR A 341 -2.84 -31.92 -17.20
C THR A 341 -1.38 -32.24 -17.52
N ASP A 342 -1.14 -33.39 -18.18
CA ASP A 342 0.21 -33.76 -18.65
C ASP A 342 0.79 -32.71 -19.62
N GLU A 343 -0.06 -32.10 -20.44
CA GLU A 343 0.31 -30.99 -21.33
C GLU A 343 0.78 -29.77 -20.54
N ALA A 344 0.05 -29.38 -19.49
CA ALA A 344 0.44 -28.27 -18.64
C ALA A 344 1.72 -28.55 -17.84
N ILE A 345 1.92 -29.79 -17.35
CA ILE A 345 3.17 -30.21 -16.71
C ILE A 345 4.35 -30.06 -17.70
N ALA A 346 4.17 -30.49 -18.95
CA ALA A 346 5.19 -30.36 -19.99
C ALA A 346 5.47 -28.90 -20.38
N ALA A 347 4.44 -28.04 -20.40
CA ALA A 347 4.57 -26.61 -20.74
C ALA A 347 5.16 -25.76 -19.59
N MET A 348 5.03 -26.18 -18.34
CA MET A 348 5.41 -25.41 -17.16
C MET A 348 6.84 -24.83 -17.21
N PRO A 349 7.90 -25.58 -17.60
CA PRO A 349 9.25 -25.01 -17.66
C PRO A 349 9.37 -23.85 -18.66
N ALA A 350 8.66 -23.90 -19.79
CA ALA A 350 8.66 -22.82 -20.78
C ALA A 350 7.94 -21.58 -20.24
N VAL A 351 6.78 -21.76 -19.60
CA VAL A 351 6.02 -20.69 -18.95
C VAL A 351 6.86 -19.99 -17.88
N VAL A 352 7.52 -20.76 -17.01
CA VAL A 352 8.36 -20.21 -15.93
C VAL A 352 9.58 -19.47 -16.48
N ARG A 353 10.19 -19.93 -17.59
CA ARG A 353 11.26 -19.18 -18.27
C ARG A 353 10.76 -17.88 -18.89
N ALA A 354 9.57 -17.88 -19.50
CA ALA A 354 8.96 -16.68 -20.05
C ALA A 354 8.66 -15.65 -18.96
N TRP A 355 8.03 -16.08 -17.87
CA TRP A 355 7.85 -15.25 -16.67
C TRP A 355 9.18 -14.71 -16.14
N SER A 356 10.21 -15.54 -16.03
CA SER A 356 11.51 -15.13 -15.52
C SER A 356 12.19 -14.06 -16.38
N ARG A 357 12.03 -14.13 -17.72
CA ARG A 357 12.49 -13.06 -18.63
C ARG A 357 11.76 -11.75 -18.35
N PHE A 358 10.44 -11.81 -18.21
CA PHE A 358 9.60 -10.66 -17.85
C PHE A 358 9.97 -10.06 -16.48
N SER A 359 10.30 -10.91 -15.50
CA SER A 359 10.65 -10.48 -14.13
C SER A 359 12.09 -9.97 -13.95
N GLY A 360 12.91 -9.91 -15.02
CA GLY A 360 14.26 -9.35 -14.98
C GLY A 360 15.37 -10.21 -15.63
N ASP A 361 15.05 -11.40 -16.15
CA ASP A 361 15.97 -12.33 -16.84
C ASP A 361 17.25 -12.67 -16.06
N HIS A 362 17.13 -12.87 -14.75
CA HIS A 362 18.30 -13.14 -13.91
C HIS A 362 18.91 -14.53 -14.21
N PRO A 363 20.24 -14.62 -14.48
CA PRO A 363 20.90 -15.90 -14.79
C PRO A 363 20.78 -16.95 -13.68
N ALA A 364 20.78 -16.53 -12.41
CA ALA A 364 20.64 -17.43 -11.27
C ALA A 364 19.25 -18.10 -11.23
N VAL A 365 18.19 -17.35 -11.53
CA VAL A 365 16.83 -17.87 -11.62
C VAL A 365 16.73 -18.91 -12.74
N ARG A 366 17.32 -18.61 -13.92
CA ARG A 366 17.33 -19.54 -15.06
C ARG A 366 18.04 -20.85 -14.76
N ARG A 367 19.21 -20.80 -14.10
CA ARG A 367 19.91 -22.01 -13.66
C ARG A 367 19.04 -22.86 -12.74
N GLN A 368 18.35 -22.23 -11.79
CA GLN A 368 17.44 -22.96 -10.90
C GLN A 368 16.30 -23.65 -11.65
N ILE A 369 15.72 -22.99 -12.67
CA ILE A 369 14.70 -23.61 -13.53
C ILE A 369 15.29 -24.84 -14.22
N ASP A 370 16.47 -24.72 -14.80
CA ASP A 370 17.11 -25.83 -15.53
C ASP A 370 17.49 -27.00 -14.60
N GLU A 371 17.75 -26.74 -13.33
CA GLU A 371 18.00 -27.74 -12.28
C GLU A 371 16.73 -28.46 -11.81
N ASP A 372 15.65 -27.71 -11.53
CA ASP A 372 14.44 -28.26 -10.89
C ASP A 372 13.40 -28.76 -11.89
N ALA A 373 13.24 -28.11 -13.05
CA ALA A 373 12.21 -28.45 -14.03
C ALA A 373 12.24 -29.91 -14.50
N PRO A 374 13.40 -30.56 -14.75
CA PRO A 374 13.44 -31.96 -15.18
C PRO A 374 12.84 -32.94 -14.16
N ARG A 375 12.75 -32.54 -12.89
CA ARG A 375 12.23 -33.36 -11.79
C ARG A 375 10.71 -33.26 -11.66
N LEU A 376 10.10 -32.22 -12.24
CA LEU A 376 8.68 -31.93 -12.06
C LEU A 376 7.75 -33.10 -12.43
N PRO A 377 7.89 -33.80 -13.57
CA PRO A 377 6.98 -34.90 -13.91
C PRO A 377 7.01 -36.03 -12.89
N ALA A 378 8.20 -36.38 -12.39
CA ALA A 378 8.35 -37.42 -11.37
C ALA A 378 7.74 -37.00 -10.02
N LEU A 379 7.88 -35.73 -9.64
CA LEU A 379 7.27 -35.21 -8.41
C LEU A 379 5.74 -35.11 -8.51
N MET A 380 5.20 -34.74 -9.68
CA MET A 380 3.75 -34.66 -9.89
C MET A 380 3.06 -36.03 -9.87
N ALA A 381 3.78 -37.09 -10.23
CA ALA A 381 3.31 -38.47 -10.20
C ALA A 381 3.44 -39.15 -8.82
N ASP A 382 4.04 -38.48 -7.82
CA ASP A 382 4.21 -39.03 -6.48
C ASP A 382 2.95 -38.81 -5.62
N ASP A 383 2.12 -39.85 -5.50
CA ASP A 383 0.86 -39.84 -4.73
C ASP A 383 1.05 -39.58 -3.22
N SER A 384 2.28 -39.61 -2.70
CA SER A 384 2.55 -39.30 -1.29
C SER A 384 2.58 -37.79 -1.01
N LEU A 385 2.86 -36.97 -2.02
CA LEU A 385 3.06 -35.52 -1.88
C LEU A 385 1.78 -34.67 -1.80
N PRO A 386 0.65 -34.99 -2.48
CA PRO A 386 -0.54 -34.15 -2.48
C PRO A 386 -1.02 -33.76 -1.08
N SER A 387 -1.36 -32.48 -0.92
CA SER A 387 -1.98 -31.94 0.28
C SER A 387 -3.37 -32.57 0.50
N LEU A 388 -3.89 -32.49 1.73
CA LEU A 388 -5.23 -32.99 2.04
C LEU A 388 -6.30 -32.33 1.14
N ALA A 389 -6.16 -31.03 0.87
CA ALA A 389 -7.06 -30.29 0.00
C ALA A 389 -7.03 -30.83 -1.43
N LYS A 390 -5.82 -31.06 -1.98
CA LYS A 390 -5.64 -31.66 -3.31
C LYS A 390 -6.24 -33.07 -3.38
N ARG A 391 -6.01 -33.91 -2.38
CA ARG A 391 -6.59 -35.27 -2.32
C ARG A 391 -8.12 -35.25 -2.29
N ILE A 392 -8.73 -34.33 -1.55
CA ILE A 392 -10.20 -34.17 -1.52
C ILE A 392 -10.73 -33.72 -2.88
N ALA A 393 -10.04 -32.79 -3.55
CA ALA A 393 -10.43 -32.32 -4.88
C ALA A 393 -10.32 -33.42 -5.94
N GLN A 394 -9.23 -34.20 -5.90
CA GLN A 394 -9.02 -35.34 -6.81
C GLN A 394 -10.09 -36.43 -6.64
N ASN A 395 -10.56 -36.69 -5.43
CA ASN A 395 -11.62 -37.68 -5.17
C ASN A 395 -13.04 -37.22 -5.58
N ARG A 396 -13.21 -35.96 -5.99
CA ARG A 396 -14.50 -35.39 -6.42
C ARG A 396 -14.63 -35.26 -7.95
N LEU A 397 -13.52 -35.42 -8.67
CA LEU A 397 -13.47 -35.56 -10.13
C LEU A 397 -13.64 -37.02 -10.50
#